data_AF-A0A1B1AKW9-F1
#
_entry.id   AF-A0A1B1AKW9-F1
#
_cell.length_a   1.000
_cell.length_b   1.000
_cell.length_c   1.000
_cell.angle_alpha   90.00
_cell.angle_beta   90.00
_cell.angle_gamma   90.00
#
_symmetry.space_group_name_H-M   'P 1'
#
loop_
_entity.id
_entity.type
_entity.pdbx_description
1 polymer ?
#
loop_
_entity_poly.entity_id
_entity_poly.type
_entity_poly.pdbx_seq_one_letter_code
_entity_poly.pdbx_strand_id
1 'polypeptide(L)'
;MNDLTRGERLQIMLTLEELKALDDWRFQLRMPSRAAPVREQLRRGLAVEGFANALAGHKLEDFGVTDGTATQKRTDQADARARKLDVDKKDGA
;
A
#
# COMPACT_ATOMS: atom_id res chain seq x y z
N MET A 1 11.34 -4.13 34.68
CA MET A 1 11.87 -3.94 33.31
C MET A 1 11.17 -4.93 32.39
N ASN A 2 10.08 -4.54 31.73
CA ASN A 2 9.37 -5.39 30.78
C ASN A 2 8.81 -4.54 29.63
N ASP A 3 9.66 -3.67 29.08
CA ASP A 3 9.30 -2.61 28.13
C ASP A 3 9.86 -2.86 26.72
N LEU A 4 10.16 -4.11 26.35
CA LEU A 4 10.89 -4.42 25.12
C LEU A 4 10.05 -4.79 23.89
N THR A 5 8.71 -4.71 23.92
CA THR A 5 7.91 -5.22 22.76
C THR A 5 6.61 -4.48 22.42
N ARG A 6 6.32 -3.31 23.01
CA ARG A 6 5.12 -2.55 22.61
C ARG A 6 5.38 -1.84 21.29
N GLY A 7 5.25 -2.58 20.19
CA GLY A 7 5.26 -2.01 18.86
C GLY A 7 4.19 -0.91 18.70
N GLU A 8 4.48 0.07 17.87
CA GLU A 8 3.55 1.15 17.54
C GLU A 8 2.41 0.64 16.64
N ARG A 9 1.19 1.16 16.85
CA ARG A 9 0.02 0.80 16.05
C ARG A 9 -0.12 1.77 14.88
N LEU A 10 0.14 1.28 13.68
CA LEU A 10 -0.10 2.01 12.45
C LEU A 10 -1.45 1.59 11.84
N GLN A 11 -2.28 2.56 11.48
CA GLN A 11 -3.45 2.34 10.63
C GLN A 11 -3.03 2.51 9.17
N ILE A 12 -3.28 1.49 8.35
CA ILE A 12 -3.02 1.52 6.91
C ILE A 12 -4.29 1.14 6.17
N MET A 13 -4.47 1.72 4.97
CA MET A 13 -5.57 1.37 4.08
C MET A 13 -5.07 0.34 3.08
N LEU A 14 -5.77 -0.77 2.99
CA LEU A 14 -5.50 -1.84 2.04
C LEU A 14 -6.76 -2.11 1.22
N THR A 15 -6.58 -2.41 -0.05
CA THR A 15 -7.64 -2.96 -0.88
C THR A 15 -8.01 -4.37 -0.42
N LEU A 16 -9.17 -4.86 -0.87
CA LEU A 16 -9.62 -6.21 -0.53
C LEU A 16 -8.65 -7.29 -1.04
N GLU A 17 -8.07 -7.08 -2.22
CA GLU A 17 -7.11 -8.00 -2.84
C GLU A 17 -5.81 -8.09 -2.02
N GLU A 18 -5.27 -6.95 -1.59
CA GLU A 18 -4.06 -6.90 -0.75
C GLU A 18 -4.29 -7.53 0.62
N LEU A 19 -5.45 -7.26 1.25
CA LEU A 19 -5.80 -7.87 2.52
C LEU A 19 -5.91 -9.39 2.39
N LYS A 20 -6.51 -9.89 1.30
CA LYS A 20 -6.60 -11.32 1.02
C LYS A 20 -5.21 -11.93 0.82
N ALA A 21 -4.34 -11.30 0.04
CA ALA A 21 -2.98 -11.79 -0.19
C ALA A 21 -2.18 -11.90 1.12
N LEU A 22 -2.31 -10.91 2.01
CA LEU A 22 -1.69 -10.96 3.34
C LEU A 22 -2.23 -12.10 4.20
N ASP A 23 -3.55 -12.32 4.20
CA ASP A 23 -4.16 -13.42 4.95
C ASP A 23 -3.77 -14.80 4.37
N ASP A 24 -3.75 -14.97 3.05
CA ASP A 24 -3.31 -16.21 2.40
C ASP A 24 -1.86 -16.55 2.80
N TRP A 25 -0.97 -15.56 2.73
CA TRP A 25 0.43 -15.74 3.15
C TRP A 25 0.56 -16.05 4.64
N ARG A 26 -0.26 -15.39 5.48
CA ARG A 26 -0.35 -15.67 6.92
C ARG A 26 -0.71 -17.13 7.17
N PHE A 27 -1.66 -17.69 6.44
CA PHE A 27 -2.07 -19.08 6.59
C PHE A 27 -1.02 -20.06 6.07
N GLN A 28 -0.43 -19.78 4.91
CA GLN A 28 0.64 -20.61 4.33
C GLN A 28 1.83 -20.75 5.28
N LEU A 29 2.27 -19.64 5.90
CA LEU A 29 3.39 -19.63 6.85
C LEU A 29 2.96 -19.82 8.31
N ARG A 30 1.69 -20.18 8.57
CA ARG A 30 1.12 -20.42 9.90
C ARG A 30 1.42 -19.30 10.90
N MET A 31 1.36 -18.06 10.43
CA MET A 31 1.67 -16.90 11.24
C MET A 31 0.51 -16.58 12.22
N PRO A 32 0.83 -16.23 13.48
CA PRO A 32 -0.16 -16.11 14.56
C PRO A 32 -1.00 -14.83 14.51
N SER A 33 -0.61 -13.81 13.75
CA SER A 33 -1.35 -12.53 13.66
C SER A 33 -1.26 -11.91 12.28
N ARG A 34 -2.22 -11.04 11.93
CA ARG A 34 -2.19 -10.23 10.69
C ARG A 34 -1.04 -9.23 10.63
N ALA A 35 -0.50 -8.83 11.78
CA ALA A 35 0.67 -7.95 11.83
C ALA A 35 1.97 -8.68 11.43
N ALA A 36 2.03 -10.01 11.59
CA ALA A 36 3.22 -10.79 11.27
C ALA A 36 3.61 -10.75 9.77
N PRO A 37 2.70 -11.01 8.81
CA PRO A 37 3.04 -10.89 7.39
C PRO A 37 3.42 -9.46 7.03
N VAL A 38 2.74 -8.44 7.56
CA VAL A 38 3.11 -7.03 7.32
C VAL A 38 4.53 -6.72 7.77
N ARG A 39 4.94 -7.18 8.97
CA ARG A 39 6.32 -7.00 9.46
C ARG A 39 7.34 -7.77 8.63
N GLU A 40 6.98 -8.96 8.19
CA GLU A 40 7.84 -9.79 7.34
C GLU A 40 8.04 -9.12 5.96
N GLN A 41 6.99 -8.55 5.37
CA GLN A 41 7.07 -7.79 4.13
C GLN A 41 7.98 -6.57 4.29
N LEU A 42 7.81 -5.78 5.36
CA LEU A 42 8.67 -4.64 5.65
C LEU A 42 10.13 -5.06 5.84
N ARG A 43 10.39 -6.14 6.59
CA ARG A 43 11.74 -6.66 6.80
C ARG A 43 12.39 -7.08 5.48
N ARG A 44 11.64 -7.75 4.59
CA ARG A 44 12.11 -8.18 3.27
C ARG A 44 12.39 -6.99 2.35
N GLY A 45 11.49 -6.01 2.32
CA GLY A 45 11.71 -4.77 1.55
C GLY A 45 12.96 -4.02 2.00
N LEU A 46 13.15 -3.86 3.31
CA LEU A 46 14.33 -3.20 3.87
C LEU A 46 15.64 -3.95 3.60
N ALA A 47 15.60 -5.29 3.57
CA ALA A 47 16.75 -6.13 3.28
C ALA A 47 17.11 -6.15 1.78
N VAL A 48 16.12 -6.00 0.90
CA VAL A 48 16.31 -6.02 -0.56
C VAL A 48 16.84 -4.69 -1.08
N GLU A 49 16.42 -3.56 -0.52
CA GLU A 49 16.76 -2.23 -1.05
C GLU A 49 18.09 -1.65 -0.53
N GLY A 50 18.84 -2.36 0.33
CA GLY A 50 20.12 -1.83 0.82
C GLY A 50 19.98 -0.46 1.49
N PHE A 51 18.88 -0.24 2.23
CA PHE A 51 18.43 1.00 2.88
C PHE A 51 19.37 1.57 3.96
N ALA A 52 20.68 1.28 3.91
CA ALA A 52 21.66 1.98 4.73
C ALA A 52 21.73 3.48 4.40
N ASN A 53 21.29 3.93 3.21
CA ASN A 53 21.50 5.30 2.72
C ASN A 53 20.27 5.94 2.04
N ALA A 54 19.06 5.83 2.60
CA ALA A 54 18.03 6.81 2.23
C ALA A 54 18.37 8.15 2.91
N LEU A 55 19.22 8.93 2.21
CA LEU A 55 19.64 10.28 2.58
C LEU A 55 18.40 11.12 2.94
N ALA A 56 18.47 11.79 4.09
CA ALA A 56 17.43 12.73 4.50
C ALA A 56 17.17 13.74 3.37
N GLY A 57 15.95 13.74 2.81
CA GLY A 57 15.54 14.68 1.77
C GLY A 57 14.75 14.12 0.60
N HIS A 58 14.63 12.80 0.44
CA HIS A 58 13.85 12.20 -0.65
C HIS A 58 12.36 12.13 -0.33
N LYS A 59 11.51 12.50 -1.30
CA LYS A 59 10.05 12.49 -1.14
C LYS A 59 9.54 11.05 -1.21
N LEU A 60 8.45 10.79 -0.48
CA LEU A 60 7.78 9.47 -0.44
C LEU A 60 7.30 9.00 -1.83
N GLU A 61 7.11 9.93 -2.78
CA GLU A 61 6.78 9.66 -4.18
C GLU A 61 7.90 8.95 -4.96
N ASP A 62 9.15 9.07 -4.53
CA ASP A 62 10.30 8.45 -5.20
C ASP A 62 10.46 6.95 -4.86
N PHE A 63 9.73 6.45 -3.84
CA PHE A 63 9.85 5.07 -3.34
C PHE A 63 8.68 4.17 -3.75
N GLY A 64 8.10 4.38 -4.93
CA GLY A 64 6.98 3.57 -5.41
C GLY A 64 7.34 2.10 -5.65
N VAL A 65 6.86 1.19 -4.80
CA VAL A 65 7.06 -0.29 -4.91
C VAL A 65 6.13 -0.94 -5.97
N THR A 66 5.38 -0.15 -6.74
CA THR A 66 4.51 -0.66 -7.80
C THR A 66 4.85 -0.02 -9.13
N ASP A 67 5.40 -0.82 -10.05
CA ASP A 67 5.51 -0.43 -11.46
C ASP A 67 4.14 -0.06 -12.02
N GLY A 68 3.89 1.25 -12.18
CA GLY A 68 2.91 1.86 -13.07
C GLY A 68 1.41 1.73 -12.76
N THR A 69 0.94 0.74 -12.00
CA THR A 69 -0.51 0.43 -12.01
C THR A 69 -1.38 1.32 -11.12
N ALA A 70 -0.89 1.76 -9.96
CA ALA A 70 -1.69 2.52 -8.99
C ALA A 70 -1.91 3.99 -9.42
N THR A 71 -0.90 4.62 -10.02
CA THR A 71 -1.01 5.98 -10.57
C THR A 71 -1.88 6.00 -11.82
N GLN A 72 -1.76 4.98 -12.69
CA GLN A 72 -2.60 4.81 -13.88
C GLN A 72 -4.07 4.59 -13.50
N LYS A 73 -4.37 3.70 -12.54
CA LYS A 73 -5.76 3.50 -12.08
C LYS A 73 -6.42 4.75 -11.51
N ARG A 74 -5.66 5.64 -10.84
CA ARG A 74 -6.18 6.90 -10.30
C ARG A 74 -6.47 7.93 -11.39
N THR A 75 -5.61 8.02 -12.40
CA THR A 75 -5.82 8.92 -13.55
C THR A 75 -6.97 8.43 -14.41
N ASP A 76 -7.02 7.14 -14.73
CA ASP A 76 -8.13 6.54 -15.50
C ASP A 76 -9.49 6.70 -14.78
N GLN A 77 -9.52 6.58 -13.45
CA GLN A 77 -10.73 6.78 -12.67
C GLN A 77 -11.15 8.26 -12.58
N ALA A 78 -10.20 9.19 -12.55
CA ALA A 78 -10.47 10.62 -12.59
C ALA A 78 -11.02 11.05 -13.96
N ASP A 79 -10.42 10.56 -15.05
CA ASP A 79 -10.88 10.79 -16.42
C ASP A 79 -12.28 10.21 -16.67
N ALA A 80 -12.56 8.99 -16.19
CA ALA A 80 -13.88 8.38 -16.29
C ALA A 80 -14.95 9.18 -15.54
N ARG A 81 -14.61 9.77 -14.38
CA ARG A 81 -15.51 10.63 -13.61
C ARG A 81 -15.77 11.97 -14.30
N ALA A 82 -14.74 12.60 -14.87
CA ALA A 82 -14.89 13.84 -15.62
C ALA A 82 -15.80 13.66 -16.85
N ARG A 83 -15.58 12.59 -17.61
CA ARG A 83 -16.41 12.25 -18.79
C ARG A 83 -17.88 12.01 -18.42
N LYS A 84 -18.15 11.37 -17.28
CA LYS A 84 -19.51 11.12 -16.83
C LYS A 84 -20.25 12.41 -16.45
N LEU A 85 -19.55 13.36 -15.82
CA LEU A 85 -20.11 14.68 -15.47
C LEU A 85 -20.45 15.52 -16.71
N ASP A 86 -19.64 15.44 -17.76
CA ASP A 86 -19.91 16.14 -19.03
C ASP A 86 -21.08 15.54 -19.81
N VAL A 87 -21.30 14.21 -19.72
CA VAL A 87 -22.45 13.53 -20.32
C VAL A 87 -23.73 13.89 -19.58
N ASP A 88 -23.73 13.81 -18.24
CA ASP A 88 -24.90 14.16 -17.41
C ASP A 88 -25.31 15.65 -17.58
N LYS A 89 -24.39 16.53 -18.02
CA LYS A 89 -24.66 17.95 -18.32
C LYS A 89 -25.22 18.20 -19.73
N LYS A 90 -24.98 17.29 -20.69
CA LYS A 90 -25.53 17.40 -22.06
C LYS A 90 -26.96 16.89 -22.19
N ASP A 91 -27.36 15.93 -21.36
CA ASP A 91 -28.70 15.33 -21.43
C ASP A 91 -29.76 16.10 -20.60
N GLY A 92 -29.34 17.19 -19.94
CA GLY A 92 -30.18 18.01 -19.06
C GLY A 92 -30.59 19.39 -19.61
N ALA A 93 -30.50 19.63 -20.92
CA ALA A 93 -30.92 20.87 -21.58
C ALA A 93 -32.01 20.62 -22.63
#